data_AF-A0A2T6ZMC1-F1
#
_entry.id   AF-A0A2T6ZMC1-F1
#
_cell.length_a   1.000
_cell.length_b   1.000
_cell.length_c   1.000
_cell.angle_alpha   90.00
_cell.angle_beta   90.00
_cell.angle_gamma   90.00
#
_symmetry.space_group_name_H-M   'P 1'
#
loop_
_entity.id
_entity.type
_entity.pdbx_description
1 polymer ?
#
loop_
_entity_poly.entity_id
_entity_poly.type
_entity_poly.pdbx_seq_one_letter_code
_entity_poly.pdbx_strand_id
1 'polypeptide(L)'
;MHDHRSHSLLQQLPLTVSPFIHLPTAVTLPYSYQTLPLSLPPPSTAPPPGNPQGGYVVSPSGSFSTTPAAIMSSCQSLITHIQSQQKAKEQAIKDWEKSIEERELMEKRRVAPGYLDTELRILEPTRSTPAPASIPAPAAPAAAPPVQDRASGGGEELDRVFGKLGFQ
;
A
#
# COMPACT_ATOMS: atom_id res chain seq x y z
N MET A 1 13.27 -2.69 64.35
CA MET A 1 14.39 -3.08 65.22
C MET A 1 14.34 -4.59 65.35
N HIS A 2 15.37 -5.31 64.90
CA HIS A 2 15.37 -6.77 64.96
C HIS A 2 15.75 -7.18 66.38
N ASP A 3 14.91 -7.97 67.04
CA ASP A 3 15.19 -8.46 68.39
C ASP A 3 16.38 -9.43 68.38
N HIS A 4 17.52 -8.96 68.88
CA HIS A 4 18.77 -9.72 68.99
C HIS A 4 18.78 -10.70 70.18
N ARG A 5 17.69 -11.46 70.39
CA ARG A 5 17.69 -12.53 71.41
C ARG A 5 18.16 -13.83 70.77
N SER A 6 19.40 -14.20 71.03
CA SER A 6 19.93 -15.52 70.66
C SER A 6 19.22 -16.63 71.44
N HIS A 7 18.86 -17.71 70.75
CA HIS A 7 18.11 -18.83 71.33
C HIS A 7 19.00 -19.61 72.32
N SER A 8 18.47 -20.01 73.48
CA SER A 8 19.23 -20.63 74.59
C SER A 8 20.05 -21.87 74.18
N LEU A 9 19.51 -22.70 73.28
CA LEU A 9 20.21 -23.88 72.75
C LEU A 9 21.40 -23.52 71.85
N LEU A 10 21.36 -22.38 71.16
CA LEU A 10 22.44 -21.92 70.29
C LEU A 10 23.62 -21.33 71.07
N GLN A 11 23.42 -20.98 72.35
CA GLN A 11 24.52 -20.55 73.24
C GLN A 11 25.34 -21.72 73.78
N GLN A 12 24.78 -22.94 73.78
CA GLN A 12 25.44 -24.13 74.36
C GLN A 12 26.36 -24.84 73.38
N LEU A 13 26.29 -24.52 72.08
CA LEU A 13 27.21 -25.03 71.08
C LEU A 13 28.35 -24.03 70.91
N PRO A 14 29.63 -24.43 71.05
CA PRO A 14 30.74 -23.57 70.66
C PRO A 14 30.60 -23.32 69.17
N LEU A 15 30.16 -22.10 68.80
CA LEU A 15 30.16 -21.66 67.42
C LEU A 15 31.58 -21.81 66.93
N THR A 16 31.83 -22.81 66.11
CA THR A 16 33.16 -23.17 65.61
C THR A 16 33.67 -22.01 64.77
N VAL A 17 34.38 -21.09 65.41
CA VAL A 17 35.20 -20.09 64.73
C VAL A 17 36.47 -20.82 64.32
N SER A 18 36.39 -21.56 63.21
CA SER A 18 37.59 -22.02 62.53
C SER A 18 38.40 -20.78 62.15
N PRO A 19 39.70 -20.69 62.52
CA PRO A 19 40.54 -19.55 62.15
C PRO A 19 40.74 -19.42 60.63
N PHE A 20 40.31 -20.42 59.86
CA PHE A 20 40.34 -20.41 58.38
C PHE A 20 38.98 -20.09 57.75
N ILE A 21 37.91 -19.95 58.54
CA ILE A 21 36.56 -19.65 58.03
C ILE A 21 36.17 -18.26 58.53
N HIS A 22 36.33 -17.28 57.66
CA HIS A 22 35.83 -15.93 57.89
C HIS A 22 34.33 -15.92 57.59
N LEU A 23 33.51 -15.76 58.63
CA LEU A 23 32.09 -15.53 58.40
C LEU A 23 31.93 -14.12 57.80
N PRO A 24 31.12 -13.96 56.75
CA PRO A 24 30.84 -12.64 56.20
C PRO A 24 30.24 -11.76 57.29
N THR A 25 30.92 -10.65 57.60
CA THR A 25 30.44 -9.67 58.58
C THR A 25 29.29 -8.88 57.98
N ALA A 26 28.25 -8.62 58.79
CA ALA A 26 27.11 -7.85 58.33
C ALA A 26 27.56 -6.43 57.96
N VAL A 27 27.26 -6.00 56.74
CA VAL A 27 27.57 -4.65 56.25
C VAL A 27 26.73 -3.66 57.05
N THR A 28 27.39 -2.79 57.81
CA THR A 28 26.73 -1.67 58.47
C THR A 28 26.58 -0.54 57.48
N LEU A 29 25.36 -0.04 57.34
CA LEU A 29 25.09 1.09 56.47
C LEU A 29 25.63 2.36 57.13
N PRO A 30 26.23 3.29 56.36
CA PRO A 30 26.73 4.55 56.92
C PRO A 30 25.58 5.37 57.51
N TYR A 31 25.88 6.26 58.46
CA TYR A 31 24.88 7.13 59.10
C TYR A 31 24.13 8.06 58.14
N SER A 32 24.66 8.27 56.94
CA SER A 32 24.03 9.02 55.86
C SER A 32 23.13 8.17 54.96
N TYR A 33 22.94 6.88 55.26
CA TYR A 33 22.12 6.00 54.46
C TYR A 33 20.64 6.41 54.57
N GLN A 34 20.11 6.95 53.48
CA GLN A 34 18.67 7.16 53.32
C GLN A 34 18.05 5.93 52.67
N THR A 35 17.12 5.29 53.37
CA THR A 35 16.27 4.25 52.81
C THR A 35 15.35 4.90 51.77
N LEU A 36 15.59 4.62 50.49
CA LEU A 36 14.64 5.01 49.46
C LEU A 36 13.34 4.21 49.66
N PRO A 37 12.17 4.84 49.53
CA PRO A 37 10.91 4.11 49.56
C PRO A 37 10.92 3.06 48.46
N LEU A 38 10.63 1.81 48.83
CA LEU A 38 10.52 0.67 47.90
C LEU A 38 9.35 0.80 46.91
N SER A 39 8.57 1.88 47.04
CA SER A 39 7.57 2.29 46.07
C SER A 39 8.29 2.76 44.82
N LEU A 40 8.31 1.90 43.79
CA LEU A 40 8.56 2.34 42.43
C LEU A 40 7.73 3.61 42.17
N PRO A 41 8.30 4.66 41.55
CA PRO A 41 7.48 5.76 41.07
C PRO A 41 6.37 5.15 40.19
N PRO A 42 5.13 5.68 40.26
CA PRO A 42 4.05 5.18 39.41
C PRO A 42 4.56 5.15 37.97
N PRO A 43 4.28 4.07 37.22
CA PRO A 43 4.75 3.97 35.85
C PRO A 43 4.34 5.24 35.10
N SER A 44 5.20 5.76 34.23
CA SER A 44 4.91 6.96 33.42
C SER A 44 3.65 6.84 32.56
N THR A 45 3.03 5.66 32.55
CA THR A 45 1.79 5.25 31.89
C THR A 45 0.63 5.02 32.88
N ALA A 46 0.76 5.35 34.16
CA ALA A 46 -0.35 5.24 35.11
C ALA A 46 -1.46 6.24 34.73
N PRO A 47 -2.72 5.79 34.63
CA PRO A 47 -3.82 6.69 34.32
C PRO A 47 -3.95 7.76 35.43
N PRO A 48 -4.29 9.01 35.07
CA PRO A 48 -4.44 10.07 36.06
C PRO A 48 -5.51 9.67 37.10
N PRO A 49 -5.29 9.96 38.40
CA PRO A 49 -6.24 9.61 39.44
C PRO A 49 -7.58 10.30 39.17
N GLY A 50 -8.63 9.50 38.94
CA GLY A 50 -9.98 9.98 38.62
C GLY A 50 -10.45 9.69 37.19
N ASN A 51 -9.58 9.23 36.28
CA ASN A 51 -10.03 8.79 34.96
C ASN A 51 -9.27 7.53 34.48
N PRO A 52 -9.80 6.31 34.71
CA PRO A 52 -9.16 5.07 34.30
C PRO A 52 -9.06 4.89 32.78
N GLN A 53 -9.66 5.79 31.99
CA GLN A 53 -9.55 5.83 30.52
C GLN A 53 -8.69 7.01 30.01
N GLY A 54 -8.06 7.78 30.90
CA GLY A 54 -7.23 8.92 30.54
C GLY A 54 -5.90 8.51 29.91
N GLY A 55 -5.79 8.73 28.58
CA GLY A 55 -4.61 8.69 27.69
C GLY A 55 -3.29 8.11 28.21
N TYR A 56 -2.89 6.95 27.66
CA TYR A 56 -1.66 6.21 27.97
C TYR A 56 -0.47 6.53 27.04
N VAL A 57 -0.72 7.23 25.92
CA VAL A 57 0.29 7.58 24.93
C VAL A 57 0.31 9.08 24.77
N VAL A 58 1.36 9.71 25.30
CA VAL A 58 1.62 11.15 25.17
C VAL A 58 2.68 11.35 24.10
N SER A 59 2.38 12.17 23.09
CA SER A 59 3.39 12.59 22.10
C SER A 59 4.53 13.34 22.82
N PRO A 60 5.80 13.20 22.40
CA PRO A 60 6.93 13.93 22.99
C PRO A 60 6.74 15.45 23.04
N SER A 61 5.91 15.99 22.14
CA SER A 61 5.51 17.40 22.07
C SER A 61 4.41 17.81 23.07
N GLY A 62 3.85 16.88 23.85
CA GLY A 62 2.82 17.13 24.87
C GLY A 62 1.43 17.50 24.33
N SER A 63 1.29 17.78 23.02
CA SER A 63 0.04 18.25 22.40
C SER A 63 -1.02 17.17 22.23
N PHE A 64 -0.65 15.89 22.32
CA PHE A 64 -1.54 14.78 22.05
C PHE A 64 -1.36 13.70 23.11
N SER A 65 -2.44 13.41 23.84
CA SER A 65 -2.53 12.28 24.76
C SER A 65 -3.71 11.41 24.35
N THR A 66 -3.47 10.15 24.05
CA THR A 66 -4.50 9.23 23.56
C THR A 66 -4.39 7.85 24.18
N THR A 67 -5.44 7.03 24.03
CA THR A 67 -5.44 5.64 24.45
C THR A 67 -4.97 4.73 23.30
N PRO A 68 -4.29 3.60 23.59
CA PRO A 68 -3.90 2.63 22.58
C PRO A 68 -5.09 2.09 21.79
N ALA A 69 -6.24 1.92 22.45
CA ALA A 69 -7.51 1.56 21.83
C ALA A 69 -7.95 2.58 20.76
N ALA A 70 -7.85 3.88 21.07
CA ALA A 70 -8.19 4.94 20.12
C ALA A 70 -7.20 5.00 18.93
N ILE A 71 -5.92 4.71 19.15
CA ILE A 71 -4.94 4.59 18.04
C ILE A 71 -5.32 3.42 17.13
N MET A 72 -5.63 2.25 17.70
CA MET A 72 -6.04 1.08 16.92
C MET A 72 -7.31 1.35 16.12
N SER A 73 -8.32 2.00 16.70
CA SER A 73 -9.53 2.38 15.95
C SER A 73 -9.23 3.38 14.84
N SER A 74 -8.32 4.34 15.08
CA SER A 74 -7.88 5.29 14.05
C SER A 74 -7.18 4.57 12.89
N CYS A 75 -6.29 3.62 13.17
CA CYS A 75 -5.61 2.83 12.15
C CYS A 75 -6.61 1.98 11.36
N GLN A 76 -7.55 1.32 12.03
CA GLN A 76 -8.60 0.53 11.36
C GLN A 76 -9.49 1.41 10.47
N SER A 77 -9.91 2.58 10.97
CA SER A 77 -10.67 3.55 10.17
C SER A 77 -9.89 3.99 8.93
N LEU A 78 -8.59 4.25 9.06
CA LEU A 78 -7.74 4.62 7.93
C LEU A 78 -7.65 3.49 6.89
N ILE A 79 -7.45 2.25 7.34
CA ILE A 79 -7.40 1.07 6.45
C ILE A 79 -8.70 0.92 5.67
N THR A 80 -9.85 0.98 6.36
CA THR A 80 -11.17 0.87 5.70
C THR A 80 -11.39 2.00 4.69
N HIS A 81 -10.95 3.22 5.00
CA HIS A 81 -11.04 4.35 4.10
C HIS A 81 -10.20 4.13 2.83
N ILE A 82 -8.94 3.74 2.98
CA ILE A 82 -8.04 3.47 1.85
C ILE A 82 -8.61 2.35 0.97
N GLN A 83 -9.11 1.27 1.56
CA GLN A 83 -9.75 0.17 0.83
C GLN A 83 -11.00 0.63 0.07
N SER A 84 -11.84 1.48 0.69
CA SER A 84 -13.02 2.03 0.03
C SER A 84 -12.66 2.92 -1.16
N GLN A 85 -11.60 3.73 -1.04
CA GLN A 85 -11.06 4.59 -2.10
C GLN A 85 -10.51 3.76 -3.26
N GLN A 86 -9.78 2.70 -2.96
CA GLN A 86 -9.26 1.79 -3.97
C GLN A 86 -10.40 1.11 -4.75
N LYS A 87 -11.39 0.55 -4.04
CA LYS A 87 -12.56 -0.08 -4.67
C LYS A 87 -13.36 0.90 -5.53
N ALA A 88 -13.56 2.13 -5.05
CA ALA A 88 -14.26 3.17 -5.82
C ALA A 88 -13.53 3.50 -7.12
N LYS A 89 -12.20 3.59 -7.09
CA LYS A 89 -11.37 3.83 -8.28
C LYS A 89 -11.42 2.66 -9.27
N GLU A 90 -11.28 1.43 -8.78
CA GLU A 90 -11.39 0.23 -9.60
C GLU A 90 -12.77 0.12 -10.27
N GLN A 91 -13.83 0.47 -9.54
CA GLN A 91 -15.19 0.50 -10.09
C GLN A 91 -15.34 1.60 -11.16
N ALA A 92 -14.82 2.81 -10.89
CA ALA A 92 -14.87 3.92 -11.84
C ALA A 92 -14.15 3.59 -13.16
N ILE A 93 -13.02 2.90 -13.10
CA ILE A 93 -12.30 2.45 -14.30
C ILE A 93 -13.16 1.44 -15.09
N LYS A 94 -13.73 0.43 -14.42
CA LYS A 94 -14.59 -0.57 -15.06
C LYS A 94 -15.83 0.05 -15.69
N ASP A 95 -16.44 1.02 -15.02
CA ASP A 95 -17.62 1.70 -15.54
C ASP A 95 -17.27 2.61 -16.73
N TRP A 96 -16.09 3.24 -16.69
CA TRP A 96 -15.56 4.00 -17.82
C TRP A 96 -15.27 3.10 -19.03
N GLU A 97 -14.61 1.95 -18.84
CA GLU A 97 -14.35 0.95 -19.90
C GLU A 97 -15.66 0.48 -20.54
N LYS A 98 -16.65 0.06 -19.73
CA LYS A 98 -17.97 -0.32 -20.24
C LYS A 98 -18.66 0.80 -21.01
N SER A 99 -18.53 2.05 -20.55
CA SER A 99 -19.11 3.20 -21.26
C SER A 99 -18.46 3.45 -22.63
N ILE A 100 -17.18 3.10 -22.78
CA ILE A 100 -16.49 3.16 -24.08
C ILE A 100 -17.02 2.04 -24.96
N GLU A 101 -17.05 0.80 -24.46
CA GLU A 101 -17.56 -0.35 -25.20
C GLU A 101 -19.00 -0.13 -25.67
N GLU A 102 -19.87 0.39 -24.81
CA GLU A 102 -21.25 0.69 -25.16
C GLU A 102 -21.35 1.76 -26.26
N ARG A 103 -20.56 2.84 -26.16
CA ARG A 103 -20.52 3.89 -27.19
C ARG A 103 -20.01 3.35 -28.52
N GLU A 104 -18.92 2.60 -28.52
CA GLU A 104 -18.40 1.98 -29.73
C GLU A 104 -19.39 1.00 -30.34
N LEU A 105 -20.07 0.21 -29.52
CA LEU A 105 -21.08 -0.75 -29.97
C LEU A 105 -22.26 0.00 -30.61
N MET A 106 -22.73 1.08 -29.98
CA MET A 106 -23.77 1.94 -30.52
C MET A 106 -23.36 2.61 -31.83
N GLU A 107 -22.11 3.08 -31.94
CA GLU A 107 -21.56 3.62 -33.17
C GLU A 107 -21.49 2.55 -34.27
N LYS A 108 -21.02 1.34 -33.96
CA LYS A 108 -20.98 0.21 -34.89
C LYS A 108 -22.40 -0.18 -35.36
N ARG A 109 -23.38 -0.23 -34.43
CA ARG A 109 -24.80 -0.44 -34.75
C ARG A 109 -25.37 0.67 -35.64
N ARG A 110 -24.95 1.92 -35.43
CA ARG A 110 -25.37 3.06 -36.27
C ARG A 110 -24.79 2.96 -37.68
N VAL A 111 -23.52 2.56 -37.80
CA VAL A 111 -22.81 2.48 -39.09
C VAL A 111 -23.33 1.32 -39.95
N ALA A 112 -23.60 0.17 -39.34
CA ALA A 112 -24.05 -1.02 -40.05
C ALA A 112 -25.24 -1.69 -39.33
N PRO A 113 -26.45 -1.10 -39.44
CA PRO A 113 -27.65 -1.71 -38.88
C PRO A 113 -27.90 -3.09 -39.51
N GLY A 114 -28.08 -4.12 -38.67
CA GLY A 114 -28.36 -5.50 -39.11
C GLY A 114 -27.15 -6.34 -39.51
N TYR A 115 -25.99 -5.75 -39.84
CA TYR A 115 -24.78 -6.52 -40.20
C TYR A 115 -24.07 -7.15 -39.00
N LEU A 116 -24.16 -6.51 -37.83
CA LEU A 116 -23.43 -6.92 -36.62
C LEU A 116 -24.22 -7.91 -35.74
N ASP A 117 -25.56 -7.85 -35.80
CA ASP A 117 -26.46 -8.66 -34.97
C ASP A 117 -27.07 -9.87 -35.73
N THR A 118 -26.85 -10.00 -37.04
CA THR A 118 -27.33 -11.15 -37.83
C THR A 118 -26.16 -11.97 -38.37
N GLU A 119 -26.32 -13.30 -38.43
CA GLU A 119 -25.29 -14.19 -39.00
C GLU A 119 -25.20 -14.13 -40.54
N LEU A 120 -25.99 -13.25 -41.18
CA LEU A 120 -26.02 -13.07 -42.62
C LEU A 120 -24.84 -12.21 -43.07
N ARG A 121 -23.69 -12.85 -43.32
CA ARG A 121 -22.53 -12.20 -43.94
C ARG A 121 -22.77 -12.03 -45.45
N ILE A 122 -22.40 -10.86 -45.96
CA ILE A 122 -22.40 -10.59 -47.41
C ILE A 122 -21.38 -11.54 -48.05
N LEU A 123 -21.78 -12.20 -49.14
CA LEU A 123 -20.90 -13.10 -49.88
C LEU A 123 -19.71 -12.31 -50.45
N GLU A 124 -18.50 -12.71 -50.08
CA GLU A 124 -17.29 -12.15 -50.64
C GLU A 124 -17.07 -12.71 -52.07
N PRO A 125 -16.71 -11.88 -53.06
CA PRO A 125 -16.45 -12.38 -54.40
C PRO A 125 -15.17 -13.22 -54.41
N THR A 126 -15.29 -14.52 -54.64
CA THR A 126 -14.13 -15.36 -54.99
C THR A 126 -13.64 -14.93 -56.37
N ARG A 127 -12.42 -14.38 -56.48
CA ARG A 127 -11.77 -14.24 -57.79
C ARG A 127 -11.59 -15.65 -58.35
N SER A 128 -12.32 -15.95 -59.43
CA SER A 128 -12.05 -17.13 -60.24
C SER A 128 -10.63 -16.96 -60.80
N THR A 129 -9.67 -17.70 -60.27
CA THR A 129 -8.31 -17.80 -60.83
C THR A 129 -8.46 -18.41 -62.23
N PRO A 130 -8.23 -17.65 -63.33
CA PRO A 130 -8.21 -18.29 -64.63
C PRO A 130 -6.99 -19.23 -64.67
N ALA A 131 -7.24 -20.49 -65.00
CA ALA A 131 -6.20 -21.47 -65.25
C ALA A 131 -5.19 -20.92 -66.29
N PRO A 132 -3.87 -21.08 -66.09
CA PRO A 132 -2.89 -20.56 -67.03
C PRO A 132 -2.90 -21.42 -68.30
N ALA A 133 -3.58 -20.93 -69.34
CA ALA A 133 -3.31 -21.35 -70.71
C ALA A 133 -1.97 -20.75 -71.12
N SER A 134 -0.99 -21.62 -71.36
CA SER A 134 0.30 -21.32 -71.97
C SER A 134 0.11 -20.75 -73.37
N ILE A 135 0.84 -19.67 -73.71
CA ILE A 135 1.46 -19.31 -75.01
C ILE A 135 2.20 -17.96 -74.83
N PRO A 136 3.38 -17.73 -75.46
CA PRO A 136 4.44 -16.88 -74.93
C PRO A 136 4.46 -15.43 -75.46
N ALA A 137 5.29 -14.61 -74.79
CA ALA A 137 5.56 -13.18 -74.98
C ALA A 137 5.90 -12.74 -76.42
N PRO A 138 5.81 -11.41 -76.73
CA PRO A 138 7.04 -10.62 -76.67
C PRO A 138 6.91 -9.14 -76.20
N ALA A 139 8.02 -8.66 -75.62
CA ALA A 139 8.65 -7.33 -75.67
C ALA A 139 7.87 -6.03 -75.31
N ALA A 140 8.36 -5.34 -74.27
CA ALA A 140 8.23 -3.90 -73.95
C ALA A 140 9.00 -3.00 -74.98
N PRO A 141 8.97 -1.63 -74.97
CA PRO A 141 8.70 -0.69 -73.85
C PRO A 141 7.98 0.66 -74.18
N ALA A 142 7.67 1.48 -73.15
CA ALA A 142 7.91 2.95 -73.04
C ALA A 142 6.87 3.78 -72.23
N ALA A 143 7.38 4.47 -71.18
CA ALA A 143 7.11 5.85 -70.68
C ALA A 143 5.71 6.35 -70.17
N ALA A 144 5.62 6.56 -68.83
CA ALA A 144 5.13 7.70 -68.00
C ALA A 144 3.79 8.46 -68.30
N PRO A 145 3.04 9.01 -67.29
CA PRO A 145 3.51 9.72 -66.06
C PRO A 145 2.86 9.30 -64.72
N PRO A 146 3.38 9.81 -63.57
CA PRO A 146 2.95 9.39 -62.23
C PRO A 146 1.74 10.18 -61.70
N VAL A 147 0.87 9.46 -61.00
CA VAL A 147 -0.25 10.01 -60.22
C VAL A 147 0.32 10.51 -58.88
N GLN A 148 0.17 11.80 -58.61
CA GLN A 148 0.67 12.41 -57.37
C GLN A 148 0.02 11.82 -56.13
N ASP A 149 0.88 11.41 -55.19
CA ASP A 149 0.58 11.00 -53.83
C ASP A 149 -0.25 12.05 -53.08
N ARG A 150 -1.46 11.66 -52.68
CA ARG A 150 -2.38 12.43 -51.84
C ARG A 150 -2.02 12.28 -50.34
N ALA A 151 -0.73 12.23 -50.02
CA ALA A 151 -0.20 11.91 -48.69
C ALA A 151 0.34 13.12 -47.91
N SER A 152 0.33 14.32 -48.50
CA SER A 152 0.96 15.50 -47.86
C SER A 152 0.03 16.30 -46.94
N GLY A 153 -1.26 15.96 -46.82
CA GLY A 153 -2.24 16.74 -46.03
C GLY A 153 -2.53 16.22 -44.62
N GLY A 154 -2.30 14.92 -44.36
CA GLY A 154 -2.74 14.29 -43.11
C GLY A 154 -1.92 14.71 -41.87
N GLY A 155 -0.61 14.96 -42.05
CA GLY A 155 0.26 15.35 -40.94
C GLY A 155 -0.02 16.77 -40.42
N GLU A 156 -0.41 17.69 -41.31
CA GLU A 156 -0.68 19.09 -40.94
C GLU A 156 -2.01 19.24 -40.19
N GLU A 157 -3.00 18.40 -40.50
CA GLU A 157 -4.25 18.35 -39.75
C GLU A 157 -4.01 17.87 -38.31
N LEU A 158 -3.19 16.83 -38.12
CA LEU A 158 -2.81 16.34 -36.80
C LEU A 158 -2.05 17.41 -35.99
N ASP A 159 -1.15 18.17 -36.62
CA ASP A 159 -0.42 19.26 -35.94
C ASP A 159 -1.36 20.41 -35.50
N ARG A 160 -2.45 20.67 -36.26
CA ARG A 160 -3.49 21.64 -35.88
C ARG A 160 -4.35 21.17 -34.71
N VAL A 161 -4.69 19.88 -34.64
CA VAL A 161 -5.55 19.35 -33.57
C VAL A 161 -4.77 19.16 -32.27
N PHE A 162 -3.53 18.69 -32.36
CA PHE A 162 -2.76 18.30 -31.18
C PHE A 162 -1.82 19.39 -30.66
N GLY A 163 -1.52 20.41 -31.50
CA GLY A 163 -0.65 21.52 -31.13
C GLY A 163 0.79 21.07 -30.95
N LYS A 164 1.74 21.87 -31.43
CA LYS A 164 3.17 21.66 -31.19
C LYS A 164 3.44 21.51 -29.70
N LEU A 165 3.66 20.28 -29.22
CA LEU A 165 4.22 20.03 -27.91
C LEU A 165 5.71 20.39 -27.99
N GLY A 166 5.99 21.69 -27.93
CA GLY A 166 7.34 22.21 -27.79
C GLY A 166 7.86 21.82 -26.41
N PHE A 167 8.68 20.78 -26.34
CA PHE A 167 9.56 20.57 -25.20
C PHE A 167 10.67 21.63 -25.29
N GLN A 168 10.63 22.60 -24.37
CA GLN A 168 11.73 23.50 -24.06
C GLN A 168 12.28 23.12 -22.69
#